data_AF-A0A3C1SAG7-F1
#
_entry.id   AF-A0A3C1SAG7-F1
#
_cell.length_a   1.000
_cell.length_b   1.000
_cell.length_c   1.000
_cell.angle_alpha   90.00
_cell.angle_beta   90.00
_cell.angle_gamma   90.00
#
_symmetry.space_group_name_H-M   'P 1'
#
loop_
_entity.id
_entity.type
_entity.pdbx_description
1 polymer ?
#
loop_
_entity_poly.entity_id
_entity_poly.type
_entity_poly.pdbx_seq_one_letter_code
_entity_poly.pdbx_strand_id
1 'polypeptide(L)'
;PDRLPIVYNLKKKCLETLTENPYLPGEAVFPVAAFNSPGYVLSYLSAYQEKEDAKFLPLFSYGAAGWHHGKFRTAAILVDSEPRQDLRQMKHKDILAGVRRMRKLMPDNQLRQHLEKCALEYSCPAGKNFFLARYEAPLPTSQQCNARCLGCLSLQKNPEIPSTQQRIAFTPSPHDIAQVALTHIGKVKQSVVSFGQGCEGDPLLAADVILPAIRLIRAETTQGTINMNTNGSKPDILE
;
A
#
# COMPACT_ATOMS: atom_id res chain seq x y z
N PRO A 1 -21.71 -9.49 0.02
CA PRO A 1 -23.16 -9.84 -0.07
C PRO A 1 -23.49 -11.16 0.65
N ASP A 2 -22.49 -12.02 0.77
CA ASP A 2 -22.41 -13.29 1.47
C ASP A 2 -22.16 -13.19 3.00
N ARG A 3 -22.22 -11.98 3.57
CA ARG A 3 -21.97 -11.72 4.98
C ARG A 3 -23.09 -10.87 5.57
N LEU A 4 -23.43 -11.15 6.81
CA LEU A 4 -24.44 -10.43 7.59
C LEU A 4 -23.75 -9.58 8.66
N PRO A 5 -24.20 -8.32 8.87
CA PRO A 5 -23.68 -7.48 9.95
C PRO A 5 -24.05 -8.04 11.32
N ILE A 6 -23.06 -8.09 12.21
CA ILE A 6 -23.30 -8.25 13.65
C ILE A 6 -23.29 -6.86 14.26
N VAL A 7 -24.37 -6.48 14.92
CA VAL A 7 -24.54 -5.19 15.57
C VAL A 7 -24.75 -5.36 17.08
N TYR A 8 -24.48 -4.30 17.84
CA TYR A 8 -24.80 -4.26 19.26
C TYR A 8 -26.13 -3.53 19.49
N ASN A 9 -27.15 -4.26 19.97
CA ASN A 9 -28.44 -3.69 20.29
C ASN A 9 -28.37 -2.97 21.64
N LEU A 10 -28.38 -1.64 21.64
CA LEU A 10 -28.28 -0.82 22.85
C LEU A 10 -29.44 -1.04 23.85
N LYS A 11 -30.64 -1.40 23.37
CA LYS A 11 -31.81 -1.64 24.22
C LYS A 11 -31.73 -2.99 24.93
N LYS A 12 -31.39 -4.05 24.18
CA LYS A 12 -31.27 -5.42 24.69
C LYS A 12 -29.92 -5.72 25.35
N LYS A 13 -28.93 -4.84 25.14
CA LYS A 13 -27.53 -4.99 25.57
C LYS A 13 -26.87 -6.28 25.09
N CYS A 14 -27.22 -6.74 23.89
CA CYS A 14 -26.69 -7.97 23.30
C CYS A 14 -26.26 -7.75 21.85
N LEU A 15 -25.42 -8.67 21.33
CA LEU A 15 -25.14 -8.74 19.91
C LEU A 15 -26.33 -9.38 19.17
N GLU A 16 -26.65 -8.89 17.99
CA GLU A 16 -27.62 -9.51 17.09
C GLU A 16 -27.16 -9.39 15.64
N THR A 17 -27.55 -10.37 14.82
CA THR A 17 -27.31 -10.36 13.38
C THR A 17 -28.49 -9.73 12.67
N LEU A 18 -28.27 -8.68 11.87
CA LEU A 18 -29.33 -8.08 11.06
C LEU A 18 -29.34 -8.69 9.66
N THR A 19 -30.52 -9.12 9.21
CA THR A 19 -30.72 -9.70 7.87
C THR A 19 -31.33 -8.70 6.89
N GLU A 20 -32.04 -7.69 7.38
CA GLU A 20 -32.72 -6.66 6.58
C GLU A 20 -32.71 -5.30 7.29
N ASN A 21 -33.03 -4.26 6.53
CA ASN A 21 -33.04 -2.89 7.01
C ASN A 21 -34.25 -2.68 7.95
N PRO A 22 -34.03 -2.29 9.21
CA PRO A 22 -35.12 -2.11 10.17
C PRO A 22 -36.07 -0.95 9.83
N TYR A 23 -35.69 -0.07 8.89
CA TYR A 23 -36.51 1.06 8.44
C TYR A 23 -37.20 0.80 7.09
N LEU A 24 -36.71 -0.17 6.31
CA LEU A 24 -37.22 -0.50 4.97
C LEU A 24 -37.24 -2.03 4.80
N PRO A 25 -38.36 -2.68 5.17
CA PRO A 25 -38.49 -4.14 5.07
C PRO A 25 -38.19 -4.66 3.66
N GLY A 26 -37.47 -5.78 3.58
CA GLY A 26 -37.02 -6.36 2.30
C GLY A 26 -35.75 -5.74 1.70
N GLU A 27 -35.23 -4.63 2.23
CA GLU A 27 -33.93 -4.11 1.82
C GLU A 27 -32.79 -4.81 2.59
N ALA A 28 -31.79 -5.33 1.87
CA ALA A 28 -30.66 -6.00 2.48
C ALA A 28 -29.72 -5.03 3.23
N VAL A 29 -29.11 -5.49 4.32
CA VAL A 29 -28.07 -4.76 5.05
C VAL A 29 -26.77 -5.54 4.98
N PHE A 30 -25.65 -4.82 4.89
CA PHE A 30 -24.32 -5.41 4.78
C PHE A 30 -23.41 -4.95 5.93
N PRO A 31 -22.48 -5.80 6.37
CA PRO A 31 -21.41 -5.36 7.26
C PRO A 31 -20.59 -4.27 6.59
N VAL A 32 -20.20 -3.26 7.38
CA VAL A 32 -19.35 -2.16 6.95
C VAL A 32 -18.04 -2.26 7.72
N ALA A 33 -16.93 -2.14 6.99
CA ALA A 33 -15.59 -2.05 7.56
C ALA A 33 -14.90 -0.76 7.12
N ALA A 34 -14.01 -0.27 7.98
CA ALA A 34 -13.17 0.89 7.70
C ALA A 34 -11.82 0.42 7.17
N PHE A 35 -11.44 0.90 5.98
CA PHE A 35 -10.08 0.78 5.47
C PHE A 35 -9.33 2.09 5.73
N ASN A 36 -8.57 2.12 6.83
CA ASN A 36 -7.85 3.31 7.25
C ASN A 36 -6.67 3.59 6.32
N SER A 37 -6.37 4.87 6.10
CA SER A 37 -5.11 5.24 5.44
C SER A 37 -3.93 4.69 6.25
N PRO A 38 -2.83 4.28 5.61
CA PRO A 38 -1.63 3.87 6.33
C PRO A 38 -1.15 4.95 7.31
N GLY A 39 -0.60 4.50 8.43
CA GLY A 39 -0.29 5.31 9.61
C GLY A 39 -1.23 5.09 10.79
N TYR A 40 -2.26 4.27 10.62
CA TYR A 40 -3.16 3.82 11.69
C TYR A 40 -3.08 2.30 11.88
N VAL A 41 -2.92 1.85 13.13
CA VAL A 41 -3.05 0.45 13.52
C VAL A 41 -4.49 0.18 13.95
N LEU A 42 -5.10 -0.87 13.41
CA LEU A 42 -6.43 -1.27 13.83
C LEU A 42 -6.39 -1.86 15.24
N SER A 43 -7.28 -1.40 16.11
CA SER A 43 -7.46 -2.00 17.46
C SER A 43 -8.58 -3.03 17.51
N TYR A 44 -9.52 -2.98 16.55
CA TYR A 44 -10.62 -3.92 16.42
C TYR A 44 -10.96 -4.18 14.95
N LEU A 45 -11.55 -5.36 14.69
CA LEU A 45 -12.06 -5.77 13.39
C LEU A 45 -13.59 -5.59 13.33
N SER A 46 -14.12 -5.46 12.10
CA SER A 46 -15.56 -5.43 11.90
C SER A 46 -16.19 -6.79 12.19
N ALA A 47 -17.27 -6.79 12.98
CA ALA A 47 -18.00 -8.00 13.31
C ALA A 47 -19.00 -8.36 12.20
N TYR A 48 -18.98 -9.61 11.77
CA TYR A 48 -19.89 -10.15 10.77
C TYR A 48 -20.10 -11.64 10.98
N GLN A 49 -21.19 -12.16 10.40
CA GLN A 49 -21.45 -13.58 10.27
C GLN A 49 -21.35 -13.97 8.79
N GLU A 50 -20.59 -15.01 8.49
CA GLU A 50 -20.50 -15.57 7.14
C GLU A 50 -21.71 -16.47 6.85
N LYS A 51 -22.20 -16.42 5.62
CA LYS A 51 -23.07 -17.45 5.07
C LYS A 51 -22.22 -18.66 4.63
N GLU A 52 -22.84 -19.82 4.46
CA GLU A 52 -22.14 -21.05 4.09
C GLU A 52 -21.31 -20.93 2.80
N ASP A 53 -21.73 -20.08 1.86
CA ASP A 53 -21.11 -19.87 0.56
C ASP A 53 -20.16 -18.66 0.50
N ALA A 54 -19.81 -18.09 1.65
CA ALA A 54 -18.98 -16.88 1.72
C ALA A 54 -17.61 -17.08 1.08
N LYS A 55 -17.23 -16.14 0.21
CA LYS A 55 -15.94 -16.13 -0.48
C LYS A 55 -14.90 -15.38 0.34
N PHE A 56 -13.64 -15.75 0.19
CA PHE A 56 -12.53 -14.99 0.78
C PHE A 56 -12.50 -13.57 0.22
N LEU A 57 -12.30 -12.61 1.12
CA LEU A 57 -12.04 -11.23 0.73
C LEU A 57 -10.55 -11.03 0.44
N PRO A 58 -10.17 -10.04 -0.38
CA PRO A 58 -8.79 -9.60 -0.48
C PRO A 58 -8.22 -9.28 0.90
N LEU A 59 -6.91 -9.48 1.09
CA LEU A 59 -6.26 -9.29 2.40
C LEU A 59 -6.04 -7.82 2.73
N PHE A 60 -7.13 -7.08 2.96
CA PHE A 60 -7.10 -5.71 3.46
C PHE A 60 -7.28 -5.65 4.98
N SER A 61 -6.87 -4.53 5.56
CA SER A 61 -7.05 -4.24 6.97
C SER A 61 -8.48 -3.75 7.23
N TYR A 62 -9.42 -4.70 7.39
CA TYR A 62 -10.84 -4.43 7.64
C TYR A 62 -11.10 -4.01 9.10
N GLY A 63 -10.92 -2.71 9.39
CA GLY A 63 -11.14 -2.15 10.71
C GLY A 63 -12.60 -2.08 11.12
N ALA A 64 -12.87 -2.17 12.42
CA ALA A 64 -14.20 -1.93 12.96
C ALA A 64 -14.71 -0.54 12.55
N ALA A 65 -15.98 -0.48 12.14
CA ALA A 65 -16.72 0.75 11.90
C ALA A 65 -17.87 0.88 12.92
N GLY A 66 -18.08 2.09 13.43
CA GLY A 66 -19.17 2.39 14.36
C GLY A 66 -19.73 3.79 14.14
N TRP A 67 -20.86 4.08 14.76
CA TRP A 67 -21.51 5.39 14.71
C TRP A 67 -21.43 6.08 16.06
N HIS A 68 -20.86 7.28 16.11
CA HIS A 68 -20.74 8.05 17.35
C HIS A 68 -20.74 9.55 17.08
N HIS A 69 -21.58 10.29 17.81
CA HIS A 69 -21.82 11.73 17.63
C HIS A 69 -22.12 12.13 16.17
N GLY A 70 -23.06 11.43 15.53
CA GLY A 70 -23.56 11.78 14.20
C GLY A 70 -22.58 11.54 13.04
N LYS A 71 -21.51 10.77 13.26
CA LYS A 71 -20.51 10.44 12.24
C LYS A 71 -19.99 9.00 12.38
N PHE A 72 -19.51 8.44 11.29
CA PHE A 72 -18.74 7.19 11.32
C PHE A 72 -17.43 7.37 12.07
N ARG A 73 -17.08 6.36 12.86
CA ARG A 73 -15.82 6.22 13.59
C ARG A 73 -15.23 4.85 13.31
N THR A 74 -13.93 4.73 13.53
CA THR A 74 -13.20 3.47 13.47
C THR A 74 -12.31 3.35 14.69
N ALA A 75 -12.12 2.12 15.15
CA ALA A 75 -11.27 1.85 16.30
C ALA A 75 -9.83 1.62 15.84
N ALA A 76 -9.05 2.69 15.81
CA ALA A 76 -7.67 2.68 15.35
C ALA A 76 -6.77 3.59 16.19
N ILE A 77 -5.48 3.27 16.21
CA ILE A 77 -4.42 4.00 16.92
C ILE A 77 -3.54 4.66 15.86
N LEU A 78 -3.37 5.98 15.94
CA LEU A 78 -2.44 6.70 15.08
C LEU A 78 -1.00 6.39 15.50
N VAL A 79 -0.20 5.83 14.59
CA VAL A 79 1.23 5.52 14.80
C VAL A 79 2.15 6.34 13.91
N ASP A 80 1.62 6.90 12.82
CA ASP A 80 2.33 7.81 11.92
C ASP A 80 1.37 8.90 11.45
N SER A 81 1.62 10.13 11.89
CA SER A 81 0.80 11.30 11.56
C SER A 81 1.13 11.91 10.19
N GLU A 82 2.19 11.48 9.51
CA GLU A 82 2.52 12.02 8.20
C GLU A 82 1.44 11.59 7.19
N PRO A 83 0.74 12.53 6.53
CA PRO A 83 -0.39 12.19 5.65
C PRO A 83 0.09 11.70 4.27
N ARG A 84 1.26 11.05 4.21
CA ARG A 84 1.92 10.63 2.98
C ARG A 84 1.05 9.73 2.12
N GLN A 85 0.19 8.92 2.76
CA GLN A 85 -0.72 8.00 2.08
C GLN A 85 -2.20 8.44 2.12
N ASP A 86 -2.49 9.67 2.56
CA ASP A 86 -3.85 10.21 2.57
C ASP A 86 -4.34 10.46 1.13
N LEU A 87 -5.25 9.60 0.67
CA LEU A 87 -5.82 9.63 -0.68
C LEU A 87 -6.58 10.93 -0.98
N ARG A 88 -7.12 11.61 0.03
CA ARG A 88 -7.83 12.90 -0.16
C ARG A 88 -6.89 13.99 -0.66
N GLN A 89 -5.60 13.83 -0.41
CA GLN A 89 -4.56 14.75 -0.85
C GLN A 89 -3.92 14.35 -2.19
N MET A 90 -4.40 13.26 -2.82
CA MET A 90 -3.86 12.71 -4.06
C MET A 90 -4.81 12.91 -5.23
N LYS A 91 -5.01 14.18 -5.63
CA LYS A 91 -5.94 14.52 -6.72
C LYS A 91 -5.50 13.85 -8.02
N HIS A 92 -6.41 13.12 -8.66
CA HIS A 92 -6.12 12.34 -9.87
C HIS A 92 -5.52 13.18 -11.00
N LYS A 93 -6.03 14.40 -11.21
CA LYS A 93 -5.52 15.34 -12.23
C LYS A 93 -4.03 15.68 -12.05
N ASP A 94 -3.57 15.78 -10.80
CA ASP A 94 -2.20 16.16 -10.46
C ASP A 94 -1.25 14.97 -10.64
N ILE A 95 -1.74 13.75 -10.33
CA ILE A 95 -1.05 12.48 -10.63
C ILE A 95 -0.83 12.35 -12.15
N LEU A 96 -1.88 12.53 -12.96
CA LEU A 96 -1.78 12.46 -14.42
C LEU A 96 -0.81 13.50 -14.98
N ALA A 97 -0.79 14.72 -14.42
CA ALA A 97 0.17 15.73 -14.79
C ALA A 97 1.62 15.32 -14.44
N GLY A 98 1.83 14.73 -13.27
CA GLY A 98 3.11 14.14 -12.86
C GLY A 98 3.59 13.03 -13.77
N VAL A 99 2.71 12.10 -14.14
CA VAL A 99 2.99 11.02 -15.09
C VAL A 99 3.47 11.59 -16.43
N ARG A 100 2.74 12.57 -17.00
CA ARG A 100 3.15 13.21 -18.26
C ARG A 100 4.52 13.87 -18.17
N ARG A 101 4.84 14.51 -17.03
CA ARG A 101 6.18 15.10 -16.81
C ARG A 101 7.26 14.03 -16.76
N MET A 102 7.03 12.94 -16.02
CA MET A 102 8.04 11.88 -15.84
C MET A 102 8.26 11.07 -17.11
N ARG A 103 7.22 10.84 -17.93
CA ARG A 103 7.38 10.24 -19.27
C ARG A 103 8.31 11.05 -20.17
N LYS A 104 8.25 12.38 -20.12
CA LYS A 104 9.15 13.26 -20.88
C LYS A 104 10.59 13.27 -20.33
N LEU A 105 10.73 13.21 -19.01
CA LEU A 105 12.03 13.31 -18.34
C LEU A 105 12.83 12.00 -18.43
N MET A 106 12.16 10.85 -18.38
CA MET A 106 12.78 9.53 -18.36
C MET A 106 11.99 8.53 -19.23
N PRO A 107 11.97 8.73 -20.56
CA PRO A 107 11.15 7.93 -21.49
C PRO A 107 11.51 6.45 -21.48
N ASP A 108 12.80 6.13 -21.33
CA ASP A 108 13.31 4.76 -21.42
C ASP A 108 13.46 4.06 -20.06
N ASN A 109 13.25 4.77 -18.96
CA ASN A 109 13.39 4.23 -17.61
C ASN A 109 12.26 3.25 -17.28
N GLN A 110 12.60 1.98 -17.10
CA GLN A 110 11.63 0.90 -16.87
C GLN A 110 11.01 0.98 -15.48
N LEU A 111 11.78 1.39 -14.47
CA LEU A 111 11.25 1.56 -13.11
C LEU A 111 10.15 2.63 -13.06
N ARG A 112 10.33 3.77 -13.75
CA ARG A 112 9.29 4.80 -13.86
C ARG A 112 8.04 4.28 -14.56
N GLN A 113 8.19 3.47 -15.62
CA GLN A 113 7.05 2.82 -16.28
C GLN A 113 6.28 1.92 -15.31
N HIS A 114 6.99 1.14 -14.48
CA HIS A 114 6.37 0.33 -13.44
C HIS A 114 5.65 1.19 -12.39
N LEU A 115 6.28 2.27 -11.90
CA LEU A 115 5.67 3.19 -10.94
C LEU A 115 4.39 3.83 -11.49
N GLU A 116 4.35 4.09 -12.80
CA GLU A 116 3.16 4.60 -13.48
C GLU A 116 1.99 3.63 -13.38
N LYS A 117 2.23 2.34 -13.64
CA LYS A 117 1.26 1.27 -13.41
C LYS A 117 0.81 1.23 -11.95
N CYS A 118 1.75 1.32 -11.00
CA CYS A 118 1.42 1.39 -9.58
C CYS A 118 0.48 2.56 -9.24
N ALA A 119 0.75 3.74 -9.79
CA ALA A 119 -0.01 4.95 -9.49
C ALA A 119 -1.40 4.97 -10.13
N LEU A 120 -1.52 4.51 -11.38
CA LEU A 120 -2.73 4.63 -12.20
C LEU A 120 -3.63 3.40 -12.14
N GLU A 121 -3.06 2.18 -12.17
CA GLU A 121 -3.85 0.94 -12.18
C GLU A 121 -4.07 0.42 -10.76
N TYR A 122 -2.99 0.21 -10.00
CA TYR A 122 -3.10 -0.29 -8.62
C TYR A 122 -3.52 0.78 -7.61
N SER A 123 -3.58 2.04 -8.04
CA SER A 123 -3.90 3.18 -7.17
C SER A 123 -2.99 3.30 -5.93
N CYS A 124 -1.77 2.76 -6.01
CA CYS A 124 -0.80 2.71 -4.91
C CYS A 124 -0.43 4.12 -4.44
N PRO A 125 -0.64 4.45 -3.15
CA PRO A 125 -0.28 5.75 -2.58
C PRO A 125 1.21 6.08 -2.73
N ALA A 126 2.10 5.08 -2.53
CA ALA A 126 3.54 5.27 -2.68
C ALA A 126 3.92 5.62 -4.13
N GLY A 127 3.37 4.91 -5.13
CA GLY A 127 3.58 5.25 -6.54
C GLY A 127 3.07 6.66 -6.89
N LYS A 128 1.92 7.05 -6.34
CA LYS A 128 1.36 8.40 -6.52
C LYS A 128 2.26 9.49 -5.95
N ASN A 129 2.90 9.26 -4.81
CA ASN A 129 3.81 10.22 -4.16
C ASN A 129 4.98 10.63 -5.05
N PHE A 130 5.54 9.71 -5.82
CA PHE A 130 6.60 10.02 -6.80
C PHE A 130 6.11 11.03 -7.85
N PHE A 131 4.95 10.80 -8.47
CA PHE A 131 4.40 11.71 -9.50
C PHE A 131 3.90 13.04 -8.94
N LEU A 132 3.46 13.04 -7.68
CA LEU A 132 3.08 14.23 -6.93
C LEU A 132 4.28 14.98 -6.35
N ALA A 133 5.50 14.42 -6.44
CA ALA A 133 6.72 14.96 -5.86
C ALA A 133 6.54 15.32 -4.38
N ARG A 134 6.19 14.34 -3.55
CA ARG A 134 5.99 14.51 -2.11
C ARG A 134 6.42 13.29 -1.32
N TYR A 135 6.86 13.49 -0.07
CA TYR A 135 7.16 12.44 0.91
C TYR A 135 8.12 11.37 0.36
N GLU A 136 7.67 10.11 0.32
CA GLU A 136 8.42 8.92 -0.02
C GLU A 136 8.12 8.44 -1.44
N ALA A 137 9.16 8.12 -2.21
CA ALA A 137 9.05 7.41 -3.48
C ALA A 137 9.53 5.95 -3.35
N PRO A 138 8.75 4.96 -3.81
CA PRO A 138 9.15 3.56 -3.76
C PRO A 138 10.13 3.21 -4.90
N LEU A 139 11.07 2.30 -4.64
CA LEU A 139 12.05 1.79 -5.59
C LEU A 139 11.91 0.26 -5.80
N PRO A 140 10.85 -0.18 -6.50
CA PRO A 140 10.71 -1.42 -7.23
C PRO A 140 11.92 -2.25 -7.64
N THR A 141 12.51 -3.17 -6.88
CA THR A 141 13.76 -3.83 -7.29
C THR A 141 13.70 -5.34 -7.34
N SER A 142 13.17 -5.98 -6.30
CA SER A 142 13.32 -7.43 -6.17
C SER A 142 12.14 -8.20 -6.78
N GLN A 143 12.44 -9.22 -7.59
CA GLN A 143 11.42 -10.15 -8.11
C GLN A 143 11.15 -11.31 -7.15
N GLN A 144 12.01 -11.52 -6.15
CA GLN A 144 11.98 -12.71 -5.30
C GLN A 144 11.91 -12.34 -3.83
N CYS A 145 11.19 -13.13 -3.05
CA CYS A 145 11.13 -12.99 -1.62
C CYS A 145 11.31 -14.36 -1.00
N ASN A 146 12.14 -14.46 0.04
CA ASN A 146 12.32 -15.66 0.83
C ASN A 146 11.43 -15.70 2.08
N ALA A 147 10.64 -14.65 2.33
CA ALA A 147 9.55 -14.73 3.29
C ALA A 147 8.40 -15.59 2.74
N ARG A 148 7.80 -16.39 3.60
CA ARG A 148 6.67 -17.27 3.27
C ARG A 148 5.37 -16.78 3.93
N CYS A 149 5.09 -15.49 3.75
CA CYS A 149 3.91 -14.86 4.33
C CYS A 149 2.63 -15.55 3.82
N LEU A 150 1.75 -15.98 4.73
CA LEU A 150 0.44 -16.53 4.38
C LEU A 150 -0.39 -15.52 3.57
N GLY A 151 -0.22 -14.24 3.88
CA GLY A 151 -0.94 -13.14 3.25
C GLY A 151 -0.11 -12.24 2.35
N CYS A 152 0.76 -12.80 1.49
CA CYS A 152 1.57 -11.99 0.59
C CYS A 152 0.70 -11.18 -0.37
N LEU A 153 0.79 -9.85 -0.31
CA LEU A 153 0.04 -8.93 -1.18
C LEU A 153 0.29 -9.19 -2.67
N SER A 154 1.51 -9.59 -3.02
CA SER A 154 1.99 -9.66 -4.40
C SER A 154 2.04 -11.07 -5.00
N LEU A 155 1.83 -12.11 -4.19
CA LEU A 155 2.00 -13.52 -4.60
C LEU A 155 1.13 -14.43 -3.74
N GLN A 156 -0.05 -14.76 -4.23
CA GLN A 156 -0.97 -15.72 -3.60
C GLN A 156 -0.85 -17.09 -4.27
N LYS A 157 -0.63 -18.14 -3.46
CA LYS A 157 -0.64 -19.53 -3.93
C LYS A 157 -2.05 -20.12 -3.97
N ASN A 158 -2.95 -19.62 -3.11
CA ASN A 158 -4.35 -20.00 -3.14
C ASN A 158 -5.07 -19.12 -4.17
N PRO A 159 -5.63 -19.69 -5.25
CA PRO A 159 -6.35 -18.92 -6.27
C PRO A 159 -7.63 -18.25 -5.74
N GLU A 160 -8.18 -18.72 -4.61
CA GLU A 160 -9.36 -18.13 -3.98
C GLU A 160 -9.06 -16.80 -3.27
N ILE A 161 -7.78 -16.54 -2.93
CA ILE A 161 -7.36 -15.30 -2.30
C ILE A 161 -6.70 -14.43 -3.38
N PRO A 162 -7.34 -13.35 -3.82
CA PRO A 162 -6.78 -12.50 -4.86
C PRO A 162 -5.56 -11.72 -4.36
N SER A 163 -4.49 -11.69 -5.16
CA SER A 163 -3.40 -10.71 -4.97
C SER A 163 -3.90 -9.33 -5.36
N THR A 164 -3.65 -8.33 -4.52
CA THR A 164 -4.18 -6.97 -4.74
C THR A 164 -3.32 -6.17 -5.72
N GLN A 165 -2.04 -6.54 -5.83
CA GLN A 165 -1.07 -5.99 -6.78
C GLN A 165 -0.16 -7.13 -7.23
N GLN A 166 0.41 -7.07 -8.43
CA GLN A 166 1.32 -8.12 -8.90
C GLN A 166 2.76 -7.77 -8.54
N ARG A 167 3.58 -8.79 -8.28
CA ARG A 167 5.01 -8.59 -8.07
C ARG A 167 5.67 -7.98 -9.32
N ILE A 168 6.62 -7.06 -9.13
CA ILE A 168 7.45 -6.58 -10.24
C ILE A 168 8.07 -7.77 -11.00
N ALA A 169 8.00 -7.73 -12.34
CA ALA A 169 8.37 -8.83 -13.21
C ALA A 169 9.78 -8.71 -13.80
N PHE A 170 10.55 -7.73 -13.32
CA PHE A 170 11.92 -7.45 -13.75
C PHE A 170 12.70 -6.83 -12.59
N THR A 171 14.02 -6.82 -12.71
CA THR A 171 14.93 -6.11 -11.82
C THR A 171 15.44 -4.89 -12.58
N PRO A 172 15.17 -3.64 -12.14
CA PRO A 172 15.64 -2.45 -12.83
C PRO A 172 17.17 -2.32 -12.74
N SER A 173 17.75 -1.63 -13.71
CA SER A 173 19.19 -1.34 -13.69
C SER A 173 19.55 -0.36 -12.57
N PRO A 174 20.81 -0.34 -12.09
CA PRO A 174 21.27 0.66 -11.14
C PRO A 174 21.04 2.10 -11.60
N HIS A 175 21.17 2.37 -12.91
CA HIS A 175 20.92 3.69 -13.49
C HIS A 175 19.44 4.07 -13.44
N ASP A 176 18.53 3.13 -13.73
CA ASP A 176 17.10 3.39 -13.65
C ASP A 176 16.66 3.72 -12.22
N ILE A 177 17.17 2.96 -11.25
CA ILE A 177 16.94 3.20 -9.82
C ILE A 177 17.47 4.60 -9.43
N ALA A 178 18.73 4.89 -9.77
CA ALA A 178 19.37 6.15 -9.42
C ALA A 178 18.66 7.36 -10.04
N GLN A 179 18.24 7.27 -11.31
CA GLN A 179 17.54 8.35 -11.99
C GLN A 179 16.19 8.67 -11.34
N VAL A 180 15.39 7.65 -10.96
CA VAL A 180 14.13 7.84 -10.23
C VAL A 180 14.40 8.48 -8.87
N ALA A 181 15.37 7.94 -8.13
CA ALA A 181 15.71 8.43 -6.80
C ALA A 181 16.19 9.89 -6.82
N LEU A 182 17.16 10.23 -7.66
CA LEU A 182 17.70 11.59 -7.79
C LEU A 182 16.64 12.58 -8.26
N THR A 183 15.76 12.18 -9.19
CA THR A 183 14.65 13.02 -9.63
C THR A 183 13.70 13.37 -8.48
N HIS A 184 13.44 12.42 -7.58
CA HIS A 184 12.59 12.64 -6.42
C HIS A 184 13.30 13.48 -5.35
N ILE A 185 14.53 13.11 -4.98
CA ILE A 185 15.35 13.82 -3.99
C ILE A 185 15.54 15.29 -4.37
N GLY A 186 15.77 15.58 -5.65
CA GLY A 186 15.94 16.96 -6.13
C GLY A 186 14.67 17.82 -6.08
N LYS A 187 13.49 17.23 -5.84
CA LYS A 187 12.19 17.95 -5.84
C LYS A 187 11.50 17.97 -4.48
N VAL A 188 11.84 17.03 -3.60
CA VAL A 188 11.10 16.82 -2.36
C VAL A 188 11.98 17.18 -1.17
N LYS A 189 11.55 18.16 -0.38
CA LYS A 189 12.21 18.47 0.90
C LYS A 189 12.06 17.29 1.85
N GLN A 190 13.15 16.92 2.54
CA GLN A 190 13.19 15.73 3.42
C GLN A 190 12.72 14.45 2.68
N SER A 191 13.09 14.34 1.39
CA SER A 191 12.75 13.21 0.54
C SER A 191 13.18 11.88 1.15
N VAL A 192 12.32 10.88 1.05
CA VAL A 192 12.66 9.47 1.28
C VAL A 192 12.53 8.72 -0.03
N VAL A 193 13.48 7.84 -0.31
CA VAL A 193 13.36 6.83 -1.36
C VAL A 193 13.56 5.46 -0.72
N SER A 194 12.68 4.50 -1.03
CA SER A 194 12.61 3.26 -0.27
C SER A 194 12.61 2.02 -1.14
N PHE A 195 13.48 1.07 -0.80
CA PHE A 195 13.35 -0.33 -1.20
C PHE A 195 12.48 -1.05 -0.16
N GLY A 196 11.61 -1.99 -0.53
CA GLY A 196 10.71 -2.62 0.44
C GLY A 196 10.24 -4.03 0.09
N GLN A 197 9.31 -4.58 0.88
CA GLN A 197 8.76 -5.95 0.73
C GLN A 197 7.26 -5.96 0.37
N GLY A 198 6.83 -4.99 -0.43
CA GLY A 198 5.41 -4.82 -0.81
C GLY A 198 5.04 -5.53 -2.11
N CYS A 199 4.87 -4.75 -3.17
CA CYS A 199 4.66 -5.23 -4.55
C CYS A 199 5.97 -5.68 -5.23
N GLU A 200 7.05 -5.74 -4.48
CA GLU A 200 8.33 -6.34 -4.83
C GLU A 200 8.68 -7.42 -3.81
N GLY A 201 9.75 -8.15 -4.06
CA GLY A 201 10.29 -9.16 -3.18
C GLY A 201 11.11 -8.58 -2.02
N ASP A 202 11.99 -9.38 -1.42
CA ASP A 202 12.91 -8.85 -0.42
C ASP A 202 14.08 -8.10 -1.11
N PRO A 203 14.37 -6.84 -0.74
CA PRO A 203 15.40 -6.05 -1.41
C PRO A 203 16.81 -6.61 -1.22
N LEU A 204 17.10 -7.37 -0.16
CA LEU A 204 18.41 -8.02 0.00
C LEU A 204 18.67 -9.08 -1.08
N LEU A 205 17.63 -9.57 -1.76
CA LEU A 205 17.78 -10.48 -2.90
C LEU A 205 18.09 -9.76 -4.23
N ALA A 206 18.14 -8.42 -4.22
CA ALA A 206 18.51 -7.58 -5.36
C ALA A 206 19.68 -6.63 -5.01
N ALA A 207 20.51 -7.01 -4.03
CA ALA A 207 21.62 -6.19 -3.55
C ALA A 207 22.66 -5.88 -4.65
N ASP A 208 22.81 -6.78 -5.62
CA ASP A 208 23.67 -6.64 -6.79
C ASP A 208 23.32 -5.41 -7.65
N VAL A 209 22.06 -5.00 -7.70
CA VAL A 209 21.64 -3.76 -8.37
C VAL A 209 21.44 -2.58 -7.41
N ILE A 210 21.03 -2.85 -6.16
CA ILE A 210 20.78 -1.81 -5.16
C ILE A 210 22.07 -1.12 -4.72
N LEU A 211 23.13 -1.88 -4.42
CA LEU A 211 24.39 -1.31 -3.93
C LEU A 211 25.02 -0.34 -4.96
N PRO A 212 25.16 -0.69 -6.25
CA PRO A 212 25.60 0.26 -7.27
C PRO A 212 24.67 1.46 -7.41
N ALA A 213 23.35 1.26 -7.32
CA ALA A 213 22.40 2.38 -7.39
C ALA A 213 22.59 3.38 -6.24
N ILE A 214 22.77 2.89 -5.00
CA ILE A 214 23.07 3.73 -3.84
C ILE A 214 24.35 4.54 -4.08
N ARG A 215 25.41 3.91 -4.62
CA ARG A 215 26.66 4.61 -4.95
C ARG A 215 26.45 5.70 -5.99
N LEU A 216 25.69 5.44 -7.05
CA LEU A 216 25.33 6.43 -8.07
C LEU A 216 24.54 7.60 -7.46
N ILE A 217 23.55 7.32 -6.61
CA ILE A 217 22.77 8.36 -5.93
C ILE A 217 23.68 9.22 -5.04
N ARG A 218 24.58 8.59 -4.28
CA ARG A 218 25.46 9.28 -3.33
C ARG A 218 26.62 10.02 -3.98
N ALA A 219 27.02 9.64 -5.19
CA ALA A 219 27.96 10.41 -5.99
C ALA A 219 27.36 11.77 -6.40
N GLU A 220 26.05 11.82 -6.66
CA GLU A 220 25.35 13.02 -7.14
C GLU A 220 24.78 13.89 -6.01
N THR A 221 24.42 13.30 -4.86
CA THR A 221 23.86 14.06 -3.74
C THR A 221 24.06 13.45 -2.36
N THR A 222 24.32 14.32 -1.39
CA THR A 222 24.31 14.00 0.06
C THR A 222 22.93 14.15 0.69
N GLN A 223 21.94 14.66 -0.05
CA GLN A 223 20.59 14.90 0.44
C GLN A 223 19.70 13.65 0.35
N GLY A 224 18.59 13.69 1.07
CA GLY A 224 17.56 12.66 1.06
C GLY A 224 17.92 11.39 1.81
N THR A 225 16.90 10.71 2.33
CA THR A 225 17.03 9.44 3.04
C THR A 225 16.80 8.29 2.07
N ILE A 226 17.73 7.33 2.05
CA ILE A 226 17.54 6.03 1.38
C ILE A 226 17.15 5.05 2.47
N ASN A 227 15.97 4.46 2.36
CA ASN A 227 15.41 3.51 3.31
C ASN A 227 15.32 2.11 2.67
N MET A 228 15.45 1.08 3.49
CA MET A 228 15.27 -0.31 3.07
C MET A 228 14.41 -1.04 4.09
N ASN A 229 13.25 -1.53 3.66
CA ASN A 229 12.41 -2.42 4.43
C ASN A 229 12.67 -3.86 3.99
N THR A 230 13.25 -4.67 4.88
CA THR A 230 13.68 -6.05 4.62
C THR A 230 13.30 -6.95 5.80
N ASN A 231 13.19 -8.25 5.54
CA ASN A 231 13.05 -9.27 6.59
C ASN A 231 14.38 -9.57 7.32
N GLY A 232 15.50 -8.97 6.91
CA GLY A 232 16.80 -9.16 7.56
C GLY A 232 17.41 -10.55 7.37
N SER A 233 16.96 -11.31 6.37
CA SER A 233 17.38 -12.71 6.16
C SER A 233 18.80 -12.89 5.60
N LYS A 234 19.49 -11.81 5.22
CA LYS A 234 20.86 -11.83 4.68
C LYS A 234 21.72 -10.76 5.37
N PRO A 235 22.14 -10.97 6.64
CA PRO A 235 22.93 -10.00 7.38
C PRO A 235 24.26 -9.67 6.69
N ASP A 236 24.93 -10.65 6.07
CA ASP A 236 26.23 -10.46 5.38
C ASP A 236 26.17 -9.46 4.21
N ILE A 237 24.98 -9.13 3.69
CA ILE A 237 24.79 -8.11 2.65
C ILE A 237 24.74 -6.69 3.24
N LEU A 238 24.41 -6.58 4.53
CA LEU A 238 24.26 -5.31 5.24
C LEU A 238 25.57 -4.80 5.85
N GLU A 239 26.58 -5.66 5.98
CA GLU A 239 27.94 -5.33 6.45
C GLU A 239 28.81 -4.77 5.34
#